data_AF-A0A2N5HJQ2-F1
#
_entry.id   AF-A0A2N5HJQ2-F1
#
_cell.length_a   1.000
_cell.length_b   1.000
_cell.length_c   1.000
_cell.angle_alpha   90.00
_cell.angle_beta   90.00
_cell.angle_gamma   90.00
#
_symmetry.space_group_name_H-M   'P 1'
#
loop_
_entity.id
_entity.type
_entity.pdbx_description
1 polymer ?
#
loop_
_entity_poly.entity_id
_entity_poly.type
_entity_poly.pdbx_seq_one_letter_code
_entity_poly.pdbx_strand_id
1 'polypeptide(L)' 'MEIEVQDTYKEQAMKQLHIDAEKIAKLIKVQMDNLTMPQCPLYEEVLDTQMYGLSREIDFAVKLGLV' A
#
# COMPACT_ATOMS: atom_id res chain seq x y z
N MET A 1 24.38 1.62 18.55
CA MET A 1 24.50 2.11 17.16
C MET A 1 23.90 1.15 16.12
N GLU A 2 24.46 -0.03 15.81
CA GLU A 2 23.85 -0.90 14.76
C GLU A 2 22.42 -1.38 15.07
N ILE A 3 22.13 -1.68 16.34
CA ILE A 3 20.79 -2.11 16.78
C ILE A 3 19.75 -0.98 16.67
N GLU A 4 20.12 0.24 17.07
CA GLU A 4 19.23 1.41 17.00
C GLU A 4 18.86 1.75 15.55
N VAL A 5 19.83 1.65 14.63
CA VAL A 5 19.61 1.90 13.20
C VAL A 5 18.66 0.85 12.59
N GLN A 6 18.77 -0.42 12.98
CA GLN A 6 17.88 -1.49 12.53
C GLN A 6 16.44 -1.31 13.01
N ASP A 7 16.23 -0.96 14.29
CA ASP A 7 14.88 -0.70 14.81
C ASP A 7 14.25 0.53 14.12
N THR A 8 15.06 1.53 13.78
CA THR A 8 14.62 2.70 13.01
C THR A 8 14.12 2.30 11.61
N TYR A 9 14.80 1.38 10.92
CA TYR A 9 14.38 0.94 9.58
C TYR A 9 13.10 0.10 9.59
N LYS A 10 12.88 -0.71 10.63
CA LYS A 10 11.62 -1.45 10.81
C LYS A 10 10.43 -0.51 10.99
N GLU A 11 10.59 0.50 11.84
CA GLU A 11 9.55 1.51 12.06
C GLU A 11 9.25 2.31 10.79
N GLN A 12 10.30 2.70 10.06
CA GLN A 12 10.16 3.39 8.76
C GLN A 12 9.45 2.52 7.72
N ALA A 13 9.81 1.24 7.61
CA ALA A 13 9.17 0.31 6.68
C ALA A 13 7.68 0.11 7.02
N MET A 14 7.36 -0.13 8.29
CA MET A 14 5.97 -0.23 8.75
C MET A 14 5.16 1.03 8.43
N LYS A 15 5.73 2.20 8.72
CA LYS A 15 5.08 3.49 8.47
C LYS A 15 4.84 3.72 6.97
N GLN A 16 5.81 3.38 6.12
CA GLN A 16 5.68 3.52 4.68
C GLN A 16 4.59 2.60 4.12
N LEU A 17 4.59 1.32 4.49
CA LEU A 17 3.56 0.37 4.08
C LEU A 17 2.15 0.79 4.51
N HIS A 18 2.00 1.39 5.70
CA HIS A 18 0.72 1.94 6.15
C HIS A 18 0.28 3.14 5.29
N ILE A 19 1.19 4.05 4.98
CA ILE A 19 0.90 5.21 4.10
C ILE A 19 0.41 4.74 2.73
N ASP A 20 1.04 3.71 2.16
CA ASP A 20 0.68 3.20 0.84
C ASP A 20 -0.65 2.43 0.88
N ALA A 21 -0.91 1.66 1.95
CA ALA A 21 -2.22 1.05 2.19
C ALA A 21 -3.35 2.10 2.34
N GLU A 22 -3.11 3.21 3.04
CA GLU A 22 -4.10 4.29 3.20
C GLU A 22 -4.47 4.94 1.85
N LYS A 23 -3.50 5.11 0.95
CA LYS A 23 -3.77 5.63 -0.40
C LYS A 23 -4.70 4.71 -1.18
N ILE A 24 -4.45 3.39 -1.11
CA ILE A 24 -5.30 2.38 -1.75
C ILE A 24 -6.70 2.38 -1.13
N ALA A 25 -6.79 2.43 0.20
CA ALA A 25 -8.09 2.52 0.90
C ALA A 25 -8.89 3.77 0.50
N LYS A 26 -8.21 4.91 0.30
CA LYS A 26 -8.85 6.14 -0.20
C LYS A 26 -9.36 5.99 -1.63
N LEU A 27 -8.60 5.32 -2.49
CA LEU A 27 -9.02 4.98 -3.87
C LEU A 27 -10.26 4.10 -3.87
N ILE A 28 -10.29 3.05 -3.03
CA ILE A 28 -11.47 2.18 -2.84
C ILE A 28 -12.67 3.00 -2.39
N LYS A 29 -12.49 3.88 -1.40
CA LYS A 29 -13.58 4.73 -0.90
C LYS A 29 -14.16 5.62 -2.01
N VAL A 30 -13.29 6.27 -2.80
CA VAL A 30 -13.73 7.09 -3.93
C VAL A 30 -14.50 6.25 -4.95
N GLN A 31 -14.08 5.01 -5.22
CA GLN A 31 -14.82 4.11 -6.12
C GLN A 31 -16.20 3.75 -5.55
N MET A 32 -16.28 3.41 -4.26
CA MET A 32 -17.54 3.09 -3.59
C MET A 32 -18.52 4.26 -3.61
N ASP A 33 -18.04 5.47 -3.36
CA ASP A 33 -18.86 6.69 -3.35
C ASP A 33 -19.36 7.07 -4.75
N ASN A 34 -18.76 6.54 -5.82
CA ASN A 34 -19.05 6.87 -7.22
C ASN A 34 -19.62 5.68 -8.04
N LEU A 35 -20.12 4.63 -7.38
CA LEU A 35 -20.62 3.39 -8.01
C LEU A 35 -21.70 3.58 -9.09
N THR A 36 -22.43 4.69 -9.09
CA THR A 36 -23.51 4.98 -10.05
C THR A 36 -23.07 5.86 -11.24
N MET A 37 -21.78 6.20 -11.35
CA MET A 37 -21.31 7.11 -12.39
C MET A 37 -21.08 6.38 -13.73
N PRO A 38 -21.69 6.83 -14.85
CA PRO A 38 -21.72 6.07 -16.11
C PRO A 38 -20.45 6.16 -16.98
N GLN A 39 -19.37 6.75 -16.47
CA GLN A 39 -18.10 6.90 -17.19
C GLN A 39 -17.05 6.10 -16.43
N CYS A 40 -16.67 4.95 -16.99
CA CYS A 40 -15.74 4.01 -16.39
C CYS A 40 -14.32 4.28 -16.88
N PRO A 41 -13.41 4.81 -16.04
CA PRO A 41 -11.99 4.73 -16.29
C PRO A 41 -11.42 3.55 -15.48
N LEU A 42 -11.54 2.32 -15.99
CA LEU A 42 -10.74 1.14 -15.60
C LEU A 42 -10.32 1.07 -14.11
N TYR A 43 -11.27 1.37 -13.22
CA TYR A 43 -10.98 1.64 -11.81
C TYR A 43 -10.58 0.36 -11.09
N GLU A 44 -11.19 -0.76 -11.48
CA GLU A 44 -10.88 -2.10 -11.01
C GLU A 44 -9.45 -2.50 -11.39
N GLU A 45 -9.06 -2.37 -12.66
CA GLU A 45 -7.69 -2.71 -13.10
C GLU A 45 -6.60 -1.84 -12.45
N VAL A 46 -6.89 -0.55 -12.23
CA VAL A 46 -6.00 0.34 -11.49
C VAL A 46 -5.90 -0.11 -10.03
N LEU A 47 -7.02 -0.45 -9.39
CA LEU A 47 -7.03 -0.93 -8.01
C LEU A 47 -6.26 -2.24 -7.87
N ASP A 48 -6.49 -3.20 -8.78
CA ASP A 48 -5.80 -4.49 -8.81
C ASP A 48 -4.29 -4.31 -8.94
N THR A 49 -3.86 -3.41 -9.84
CA THR A 49 -2.45 -3.09 -10.03
C THR A 49 -1.84 -2.48 -8.77
N GLN A 50 -2.56 -1.57 -8.10
CA GLN A 50 -2.11 -0.93 -6.86
C GLN A 50 -2.02 -1.94 -5.70
N MET A 51 -3.01 -2.82 -5.56
CA MET A 51 -3.00 -3.89 -4.56
C MET A 51 -1.86 -4.89 -4.80
N TYR A 52 -1.62 -5.26 -6.06
CA TYR A 52 -0.48 -6.10 -6.43
C TYR A 52 0.86 -5.42 -6.10
N GLY A 53 0.99 -4.13 -6.42
CA GLY A 53 2.16 -3.31 -6.08
C GLY A 53 2.47 -3.33 -4.58
N LEU A 54 1.48 -3.01 -3.75
CA LEU A 54 1.62 -3.06 -2.29
C LEU A 54 1.96 -4.48 -1.79
N SER A 55 1.37 -5.53 -2.39
CA SER A 55 1.74 -6.91 -2.06
C SER A 55 3.21 -7.21 -2.35
N ARG A 56 3.78 -6.68 -3.45
CA ARG A 56 5.21 -6.86 -3.76
C ARG A 56 6.10 -6.11 -2.76
N GLU A 57 5.71 -4.92 -2.33
CA GLU A 57 6.43 -4.13 -1.32
C GLU A 57 6.43 -4.84 0.04
N ILE A 58 5.29 -5.38 0.47
CA ILE A 58 5.18 -6.19 1.70
C ILE A 58 6.07 -7.44 1.59
N ASP A 59 5.96 -8.21 0.51
CA ASP A 59 6.78 -9.40 0.28
C ASP A 59 8.28 -9.08 0.35
N PHE A 60 8.69 -7.93 -0.19
CA PHE A 60 10.08 -7.47 -0.13
C PHE A 60 10.51 -7.13 1.30
N ALA A 61 9.70 -6.38 2.04
CA ALA A 61 9.99 -5.99 3.42
C ALA A 61 10.06 -7.21 4.36
N VAL A 62 9.15 -8.18 4.20
CA VAL A 62 9.17 -9.46 4.94
C VAL A 62 10.45 -10.25 4.67
N LYS A 63 10.87 -10.35 3.40
CA LYS A 63 12.11 -11.06 3.03
C LYS A 63 13.37 -10.42 3.63
N LEU A 64 13.34 -9.12 3.90
CA LEU A 64 14.42 -8.40 4.57
C LEU A 64 14.29 -8.39 6.10
N GLY A 65 13.23 -8.97 6.68
CA GLY A 65 12.97 -8.97 8.12
C GLY A 65 12.66 -7.59 8.69
N LEU A 66 12.11 -6.69 7.86
CA LEU A 66 11.76 -5.33 8.25
C LEU A 66 10.35 -5.23 8.87
N VAL A 67 9.50 -6.23 8.63
CA VAL A 67 8.11 -6.37 9.12
C VAL A 67 7.77 -7.81 9.42
#